data_AF-A0A923UKP4-F1
#
_entry.id   AF-A0A923UKP4-F1
#
_cell.length_a   1.000
_cell.length_b   1.000
_cell.length_c   1.000
_cell.angle_alpha   90.00
_cell.angle_beta   90.00
_cell.angle_gamma   90.00
#
_symmetry.space_group_name_H-M   'P 1'
#
loop_
_entity.id
_entity.type
_entity.pdbx_description
1 polymer ?
#
loop_
_entity_poly.entity_id
_entity_poly.type
_entity_poly.pdbx_seq_one_letter_code
_entity_poly.pdbx_strand_id
1 'polypeptide(L)'
;MAKLNFQKYEDYRSEEFATDIYFSQWVQTPDNLTVSFFWESFLKKYPEKEYEIEMARHKISNPVYQFEHFSQYDIDSLWHQINITITTN
;
A
#
# COMPACT_ATOMS: atom_id res chain seq x y z
N MET A 1 -14.82 -14.69 2.63
CA MET A 1 -14.74 -13.27 2.22
C MET A 1 -14.34 -12.47 3.46
N ALA A 2 -13.16 -11.85 3.46
CA ALA A 2 -12.75 -11.00 4.57
C ALA A 2 -13.68 -9.77 4.61
N LYS A 3 -14.31 -9.53 5.76
CA LYS A 3 -15.20 -8.39 5.97
C LYS A 3 -14.34 -7.19 6.36
N LEU A 4 -14.30 -6.17 5.52
CA LEU A 4 -13.75 -4.87 5.90
C LEU A 4 -14.58 -4.33 7.08
N ASN A 5 -13.93 -4.00 8.19
CA ASN A 5 -14.58 -3.53 9.40
C ASN A 5 -13.97 -2.20 9.83
N PHE A 6 -14.79 -1.17 9.95
CA PHE A 6 -14.34 0.19 10.32
C PHE A 6 -13.56 0.20 11.63
N GLN A 7 -13.96 -0.62 12.60
CA GLN A 7 -13.34 -0.67 13.92
C GLN A 7 -11.88 -1.16 13.89
N LYS A 8 -11.51 -1.95 12.87
CA LYS A 8 -10.12 -2.36 12.66
C LYS A 8 -9.23 -1.17 12.31
N TYR A 9 -9.78 -0.18 11.61
CA TYR A 9 -9.04 0.95 11.05
C TYR A 9 -9.12 2.21 11.93
N GLU A 10 -9.85 2.17 13.05
CA GLU A 10 -9.97 3.29 13.99
C GLU A 10 -8.62 3.63 14.65
N ASP A 11 -7.82 2.62 14.99
CA ASP A 11 -6.53 2.85 15.65
C ASP A 11 -5.36 2.95 14.66
N TYR A 12 -5.62 2.68 13.37
CA TYR A 12 -4.58 2.66 12.35
C TYR A 12 -3.95 4.03 12.16
N ARG A 13 -2.63 4.01 11.99
CA ARG A 13 -1.81 5.16 11.57
C ARG A 13 -1.43 5.05 10.10
N SER A 14 -0.87 6.12 9.54
CA SER A 14 -0.51 6.21 8.13
C SER A 14 0.39 5.07 7.65
N GLU A 15 1.32 4.57 8.47
CA GLU A 15 2.13 3.38 8.15
C GLU A 15 1.29 2.10 8.02
N GLU A 16 0.33 1.89 8.93
CA GLU A 16 -0.52 0.70 8.94
C GLU A 16 -1.52 0.71 7.79
N PHE A 17 -2.01 1.90 7.41
CA PHE A 17 -2.79 2.06 6.18
C PHE A 17 -1.94 1.79 4.93
N ALA A 18 -0.72 2.31 4.88
CA ALA A 18 0.16 2.11 3.73
C ALA A 18 0.57 0.64 3.50
N THR A 19 0.63 -0.14 4.58
CA THR A 19 0.97 -1.58 4.53
C THR A 19 -0.25 -2.49 4.39
N ASP A 20 -1.48 -1.96 4.49
CA ASP A 20 -2.70 -2.74 4.29
C ASP A 20 -2.96 -2.97 2.80
N ILE A 21 -3.17 -4.25 2.45
CA ILE A 21 -3.36 -4.69 1.05
C ILE A 21 -4.66 -4.13 0.46
N TYR A 22 -5.74 -4.04 1.24
CA TYR A 22 -7.02 -3.52 0.74
C TYR A 22 -6.99 -2.00 0.56
N PHE A 23 -6.28 -1.30 1.44
CA PHE A 23 -6.05 0.13 1.30
C PHE A 23 -5.14 0.41 0.10
N SER A 24 -4.02 -0.30 -0.03
CA SER A 24 -3.11 -0.19 -1.18
C SER A 24 -3.81 -0.46 -2.51
N GLN A 25 -4.68 -1.48 -2.56
CA GLN A 25 -5.51 -1.78 -3.74
C GLN A 25 -6.45 -0.63 -4.08
N TRP A 26 -7.09 -0.01 -3.08
CA TRP A 26 -7.95 1.15 -3.31
C TRP A 26 -7.19 2.34 -3.88
N VAL A 27 -5.99 2.61 -3.34
CA VAL A 27 -5.16 3.74 -3.78
C VAL A 27 -4.62 3.52 -5.20
N GLN A 28 -4.19 2.30 -5.52
CA GLN A 28 -3.60 1.97 -6.83
C GLN A 28 -4.65 1.66 -7.91
N THR A 29 -5.82 1.15 -7.53
CA THR A 29 -6.84 0.69 -8.47
C THR A 29 -8.24 1.00 -7.90
N PRO A 30 -8.72 2.25 -8.07
CA PRO A 30 -10.02 2.67 -7.55
C PRO A 30 -11.24 2.04 -8.27
N ASP A 31 -11.02 1.19 -9.29
CA ASP A 31 -12.07 0.53 -10.07
C ASP A 31 -12.93 -0.44 -9.25
N ASN A 32 -12.46 -0.86 -8.07
CA ASN A 32 -13.28 -1.68 -7.18
C ASN A 32 -14.28 -0.84 -6.39
N LEU A 33 -15.49 -0.70 -6.93
CA LEU A 33 -16.60 0.06 -6.34
C LEU A 33 -16.90 -0.34 -4.88
N THR A 34 -16.78 -1.61 -4.51
CA THR A 34 -17.05 -2.06 -3.13
C THR A 34 -16.00 -1.55 -2.15
N VAL A 35 -14.73 -1.57 -2.56
CA VAL A 35 -13.62 -1.08 -1.74
C VAL A 35 -13.65 0.45 -1.68
N SER A 36 -13.92 1.11 -2.81
CA SER A 36 -14.06 2.58 -2.86
C SER A 36 -15.21 3.07 -1.99
N PHE A 37 -16.38 2.42 -2.05
CA PHE A 37 -17.51 2.77 -1.19
C PHE A 37 -17.18 2.62 0.30
N PHE A 38 -16.40 1.60 0.67
CA PHE A 38 -15.97 1.40 2.06
C PHE A 38 -15.09 2.56 2.54
N TRP A 39 -14.03 2.90 1.80
CA TRP A 39 -13.09 3.95 2.20
C TRP A 39 -13.70 5.35 2.16
N GLU A 40 -14.59 5.63 1.22
CA GLU A 40 -15.38 6.87 1.20
C GLU A 40 -16.33 6.96 2.40
N SER A 41 -17.00 5.86 2.74
CA SER A 41 -17.87 5.80 3.92
C SER A 41 -17.08 5.93 5.23
N PHE A 42 -15.87 5.36 5.27
CA PHE A 42 -14.96 5.49 6.41
C PHE A 42 -14.52 6.95 6.60
N LEU A 43 -14.08 7.63 5.53
CA LEU A 43 -13.70 9.04 5.57
C LEU A 43 -14.85 9.96 6.00
N LYS A 44 -16.08 9.66 5.57
CA LYS A 44 -17.28 10.40 6.04
C LYS A 44 -17.57 10.19 7.52
N LYS A 45 -17.22 9.02 8.07
CA LYS A 45 -17.48 8.65 9.46
C LYS A 45 -16.37 9.13 10.41
N TYR A 46 -15.12 9.13 9.96
CA TYR A 46 -13.93 9.52 10.72
C TYR A 46 -13.14 10.61 9.96
N PRO A 47 -13.69 11.84 9.86
CA PRO A 47 -12.99 12.93 9.17
C PRO A 47 -11.63 13.25 9.82
N GLU A 48 -11.44 12.97 11.11
CA GLU A 48 -10.16 13.12 11.82
C GLU A 48 -9.05 12.20 11.28
N LYS A 49 -9.40 11.13 10.56
CA LYS A 49 -8.46 10.19 9.95
C LYS A 49 -8.05 10.58 8.53
N GLU A 50 -8.61 11.66 7.98
CA GLU A 50 -8.29 12.14 6.64
C GLU A 50 -6.79 12.38 6.46
N TYR A 51 -6.15 12.99 7.45
CA TYR A 51 -4.70 13.24 7.45
C TYR A 51 -3.87 11.95 7.36
N GLU A 52 -4.20 10.94 8.17
CA GLU A 52 -3.49 9.65 8.18
C GLU A 52 -3.68 8.90 6.85
N ILE A 53 -4.89 8.95 6.28
CA ILE A 53 -5.22 8.36 4.99
C ILE A 53 -4.49 9.07 3.84
N GLU A 54 -4.41 10.39 3.86
CA GLU A 54 -3.70 11.17 2.85
C GLU A 54 -2.19 10.91 2.91
N MET A 55 -1.61 10.84 4.11
CA MET A 55 -0.22 10.45 4.31
C MET A 55 0.06 9.02 3.80
N ALA A 56 -0.84 8.08 4.09
CA ALA A 56 -0.72 6.72 3.57
C ALA A 56 -0.81 6.67 2.03
N ARG A 57 -1.74 7.44 1.44
CA ARG A 57 -1.86 7.59 -0.03
C ARG A 57 -0.58 8.14 -0.64
N HIS A 58 0.00 9.17 -0.03
CA HIS A 58 1.25 9.75 -0.49
C HIS A 58 2.41 8.75 -0.41
N LYS A 59 2.46 7.92 0.64
CA LYS A 59 3.46 6.84 0.78
C LYS A 59 3.29 5.76 -0.30
N ILE A 60 2.07 5.32 -0.59
CA ILE A 60 1.79 4.30 -1.62
C ILE A 60 2.03 4.84 -3.04
N SER A 61 1.62 6.07 -3.30
CA SER A 61 1.71 6.70 -4.62
C SER A 61 3.12 7.16 -4.97
N ASN A 62 3.97 7.43 -3.97
CA ASN A 62 5.35 7.84 -4.19
C ASN A 62 6.30 6.62 -4.24
N PRO A 63 6.79 6.22 -5.42
CA PRO A 63 7.61 5.01 -5.58
C PRO A 63 8.95 5.06 -4.83
N VAL A 64 9.38 6.23 -4.36
CA VAL A 64 10.61 6.40 -3.56
C VAL A 64 10.54 5.64 -2.22
N TYR A 65 9.33 5.36 -1.70
CA TYR A 65 9.12 4.61 -0.45
C TYR A 65 8.97 3.09 -0.65
N GLN A 66 9.13 2.55 -1.86
CA GLN A 66 9.09 1.09 -2.10
C GLN A 66 10.36 0.35 -1.64
N PHE A 67 11.26 1.02 -0.91
CA PHE A 67 12.53 0.46 -0.47
C PHE A 67 12.51 -0.12 0.95
N GLU A 68 11.42 -0.72 1.43
CA GLU A 68 11.47 -1.47 2.70
C GLU A 68 10.65 -2.78 2.65
N HIS A 69 10.97 -3.66 1.68
CA HIS A 69 11.08 -5.12 1.88
C HIS A 69 11.40 -5.78 0.54
N PHE A 70 12.65 -5.71 0.10
CA PHE A 70 13.15 -6.78 -0.76
C PHE A 70 13.51 -7.93 0.17
N SER A 71 12.89 -9.09 -0.03
CA SER A 71 13.36 -10.29 0.64
C SER A 71 14.80 -10.59 0.18
N GLN A 72 15.58 -11.34 0.96
CA GLN A 72 16.92 -11.75 0.54
C GLN A 72 16.89 -12.40 -0.86
N TYR A 73 15.80 -13.12 -1.17
CA TYR A 73 15.57 -13.69 -2.49
C TYR A 73 15.44 -12.65 -3.61
N ASP A 74 14.73 -11.54 -3.36
CA ASP A 74 14.59 -10.48 -4.35
C ASP A 74 15.92 -9.77 -4.60
N ILE A 75 16.70 -9.56 -3.54
CA ILE A 75 18.07 -9.01 -3.63
C ILE A 75 18.97 -9.95 -4.43
N ASP A 76 18.96 -11.24 -4.13
CA ASP A 76 19.78 -12.24 -4.82
C ASP A 76 19.40 -12.37 -6.30
N SER A 77 18.10 -12.29 -6.61
CA SER A 77 17.59 -12.31 -7.99
C SER A 77 18.01 -11.07 -8.78
N LEU A 78 17.96 -9.88 -8.16
CA LEU A 78 18.43 -8.64 -8.77
C LEU A 78 19.95 -8.68 -9.04
N TRP A 79 20.74 -9.20 -8.12
CA TRP A 79 22.19 -9.41 -8.34
C TRP A 79 22.48 -10.39 -9.46
N HIS A 80 21.66 -11.45 -9.58
CA HIS A 80 21.82 -12.43 -10.65
C HIS A 80 21.57 -11.81 -12.03
N GLN A 81 20.55 -10.95 -12.16
CA GLN A 81 20.24 -10.27 -13.42
C GLN A 81 21.37 -9.33 -13.86
N ILE A 82 21.92 -8.54 -12.93
CA ILE A 82 23.04 -7.64 -13.21
C ILE A 82 24.26 -8.43 -13.72
N ASN A 83 24.61 -9.55 -13.07
CA ASN A 83 25.75 -10.37 -13.47
C ASN A 83 25.58 -11.02 -14.85
N ILE A 84 24.37 -11.45 -15.22
CA ILE A 84 24.11 -12.00 -16.57
C ILE A 84 24.29 -10.91 -17.63
N THR A 85 23.77 -9.70 -17.38
CA THR A 85 23.84 -8.60 -18.35
C THR A 85 25.27 -8.12 -18.59
N ILE A 86 26.15 -8.17 -17.59
CA ILE A 86 27.55 -7.74 -17.73
C ILE A 86 28.43 -8.85 -18.34
N THR A 87 28.08 -10.12 -18.14
CA THR A 87 28.87 -11.27 -18.64
C THR A 87 28.53 -11.65 -20.08
N THR A 88 27.42 -11.15 -20.64
CA THR A 88 26.99 -11.45 -22.02
C THR A 88 27.43 -10.36 -23.01
N ASN A 89 28.70 -9.95 -22.95
CA ASN A 89 29.37 -9.16 -23.99
C ASN A 89 30.83 -9.59 -24.14
#